data_AF-A0A661ERK3-F1
#
_entry.id   AF-A0A661ERK3-F1
#
_cell.length_a   1.000
_cell.length_b   1.000
_cell.length_c   1.000
_cell.angle_alpha   90.00
_cell.angle_beta   90.00
_cell.angle_gamma   90.00
#
_symmetry.space_group_name_H-M   'P 1'
#
loop_
_entity.id
_entity.type
_entity.pdbx_description
1 polymer ?
#
loop_
_entity_poly.entity_id
_entity_poly.type
_entity_poly.pdbx_seq_one_letter_code
_entity_poly.pdbx_strand_id
1 'polypeptide(L)'
;RITPANLGPIEMHIQLQDEKASVTMVSPHAAVREMLESATPRLRELLEQQGMSLEQNLVSDHSSQQSKFAGAGGEHEDLAGQESGLDDGEIQSEPVRRQLGLFDHYA
;
A
#
# COMPACT_ATOMS: atom_id res chain seq x y z
N ARG A 1 20.10 7.29 17.44
CA ARG A 1 20.20 6.26 16.37
C ARG A 1 19.88 4.92 17.01
N ILE A 2 18.66 4.42 16.84
CA ILE A 2 18.21 3.13 17.39
C ILE A 2 18.13 2.17 16.21
N THR A 3 18.84 1.05 16.29
CA THR A 3 18.87 0.05 15.21
C THR A 3 18.88 -1.33 15.86
N PRO A 4 17.70 -1.94 16.11
CA PRO A 4 17.62 -3.37 16.41
C PRO A 4 17.74 -4.14 15.10
N ALA A 5 18.58 -5.17 15.10
CA ALA A 5 19.18 -5.88 13.95
C ALA A 5 18.22 -6.59 12.95
N ASN A 6 16.96 -6.17 12.84
CA ASN A 6 16.01 -6.70 11.87
C ASN A 6 15.09 -5.65 11.22
N LEU A 7 15.09 -4.40 11.72
CA LEU A 7 14.04 -3.42 11.45
C LEU A 7 14.39 -2.36 10.40
N GLY A 8 15.53 -2.52 9.71
CA GLY A 8 15.98 -1.58 8.68
C GLY A 8 16.23 -0.16 9.23
N PRO A 9 16.62 0.79 8.37
CA PRO A 9 16.67 2.19 8.75
C PRO A 9 15.24 2.74 8.90
N ILE A 10 14.98 3.40 10.03
CA ILE A 10 13.75 4.17 10.26
C ILE A 10 14.13 5.64 10.12
N GLU A 11 13.44 6.37 9.24
CA GLU A 11 13.58 7.82 9.12
C GLU A 11 12.46 8.52 9.89
N MET A 12 12.82 9.49 10.72
CA MET A 12 11.87 10.25 11.54
C MET A 12 12.14 11.74 11.36
N HIS A 13 11.13 12.45 10.88
CA HIS A 13 11.11 13.90 10.77
C HIS A 13 10.09 14.47 11.75
N ILE A 14 10.53 15.43 12.56
CA ILE A 14 9.67 16.14 13.50
C ILE A 14 9.75 17.62 13.17
N GLN A 15 8.61 18.23 12.88
CA GLN A 15 8.47 19.66 12.67
C GLN A 15 7.73 20.24 13.88
N LEU A 16 8.27 21.31 14.46
CA LEU A 16 7.67 22.01 15.60
C LEU A 16 7.27 23.40 15.14
N GLN A 17 6.02 23.77 15.38
CA GLN A 17 5.46 25.05 15.02
C GLN A 17 4.69 25.58 16.23
N ASP A 18 5.29 26.55 16.95
CA ASP A 18 4.73 27.06 18.19
C ASP A 18 4.52 25.90 19.20
N GLU A 19 3.32 25.69 19.71
CA GLU A 19 2.96 24.55 20.59
C GLU A 19 2.51 23.30 19.81
N LYS A 20 2.67 23.25 18.48
CA LYS A 20 2.21 22.14 17.63
C LYS A 20 3.39 21.31 17.13
N ALA A 21 3.24 19.99 17.20
CA ALA A 21 4.21 19.03 16.72
C ALA A 21 3.64 18.21 15.55
N SER A 22 4.47 18.01 14.53
CA SER A 22 4.15 17.28 13.32
C SER A 22 5.20 16.20 13.09
N VAL A 23 4.81 14.94 13.21
CA VAL A 23 5.72 13.79 13.12
C VAL A 23 5.47 13.02 11.83
N THR A 24 6.54 12.73 11.09
CA THR A 24 6.52 11.86 9.91
C THR A 24 7.57 10.77 10.08
N MET A 25 7.14 9.52 10.02
CA MET A 25 7.98 8.34 10.18
C MET A 25 7.89 7.48 8.93
N VAL A 26 9.03 7.12 8.37
CA VAL A 26 9.13 6.25 7.19
C VAL A 26 9.85 4.97 7.60
N SER A 27 9.19 3.83 7.41
CA SER A 27 9.73 2.51 7.71
C SER A 27 9.42 1.54 6.57
N PRO A 28 10.42 0.82 6.04
CA PRO A 28 10.18 -0.22 5.05
C PRO A 28 9.56 -1.51 5.64
N HIS A 29 9.49 -1.64 6.96
CA HIS A 29 8.98 -2.84 7.64
C HIS A 29 7.60 -2.60 8.27
N ALA A 30 6.63 -3.48 7.94
CA ALA A 30 5.26 -3.42 8.45
C ALA A 30 5.17 -3.59 9.97
N ALA A 31 5.92 -4.54 10.55
CA ALA A 31 5.91 -4.77 12.00
C ALA A 31 6.32 -3.53 12.81
N VAL A 32 7.28 -2.76 12.28
CA VAL A 32 7.71 -1.49 12.91
C VAL A 32 6.60 -0.45 12.82
N ARG A 33 5.93 -0.33 11.66
CA ARG A 33 4.81 0.60 11.47
C ARG A 33 3.73 0.35 12.53
N GLU A 34 3.33 -0.90 12.71
CA GLU A 34 2.31 -1.28 13.70
C GLU A 34 2.73 -0.91 15.14
N MET A 35 4.01 -1.12 15.47
CA MET A 35 4.54 -0.71 16.77
C MET A 35 4.54 0.82 16.95
N LEU A 36 4.92 1.57 15.91
CA LEU A 36 4.93 3.04 15.93
C LEU A 36 3.50 3.61 16.01
N GLU A 37 2.54 3.02 15.27
CA GLU A 37 1.13 3.37 15.37
C GLU A 37 0.61 3.14 16.80
N SER A 38 0.91 1.98 17.39
CA SER A 38 0.52 1.65 18.77
C SER A 38 1.20 2.56 19.82
N ALA A 39 2.37 3.10 19.51
CA ALA A 39 3.08 4.05 20.38
C ALA A 39 2.59 5.51 20.26
N THR A 40 1.81 5.84 19.22
CA THR A 40 1.24 7.19 18.99
C THR A 40 0.54 7.80 20.21
N PRO A 41 -0.40 7.13 20.91
CA PRO A 41 -1.08 7.72 22.06
C PRO A 41 -0.11 8.10 23.17
N ARG A 42 0.86 7.22 23.46
CA ARG A 42 1.91 7.50 24.45
C ARG A 42 2.81 8.66 24.02
N LEU A 43 3.17 8.73 22.74
CA LEU A 43 3.95 9.85 22.21
C LEU A 43 3.18 11.17 22.36
N ARG A 44 1.87 11.16 22.08
CA ARG A 44 0.99 12.32 22.29
C ARG A 44 1.01 12.75 23.75
N GLU A 45 0.79 11.82 24.68
CA GLU A 45 0.83 12.14 26.12
C GLU A 45 2.17 12.75 26.54
N LEU A 46 3.29 12.24 26.03
CA LEU A 46 4.62 12.76 26.35
C LEU A 46 4.84 14.17 25.77
N LEU A 47 4.36 14.43 24.56
CA LEU A 47 4.40 15.77 23.96
C LEU A 47 3.48 16.73 24.73
N GLU A 48 2.27 16.29 25.09
CA GLU A 48 1.30 17.07 25.86
C GLU A 48 1.85 17.44 27.24
N GLN A 49 2.57 16.53 27.90
CA GLN A 49 3.29 16.80 29.16
C GLN A 49 4.35 17.90 29.00
N GLN A 50 4.90 18.08 27.80
CA GLN A 50 5.86 19.14 27.47
C GLN A 50 5.20 20.42 26.98
N GLY A 51 3.86 20.50 26.99
CA GLY A 51 3.11 21.64 26.46
C GLY A 51 3.01 21.65 24.93
N MET A 52 3.26 20.52 24.26
CA MET A 52 3.17 20.39 22.81
C MET A 52 1.99 19.49 22.41
N SER A 53 1.23 19.90 21.41
CA SER A 53 0.12 19.12 20.85
C SER A 53 0.56 18.43 19.55
N LEU A 54 0.42 17.11 19.47
CA LEU A 54 0.66 16.36 18.23
C LEU A 54 -0.52 16.55 17.27
N GLU A 55 -0.34 17.35 16.22
CA GLU A 55 -1.42 17.63 15.24
C GLU A 55 -1.45 16.64 14.08
N GLN A 56 -0.28 16.20 13.62
CA GLN A 56 -0.16 15.22 12.56
C GLN A 56 0.84 14.14 12.95
N ASN A 57 0.45 12.89 12.74
CA ASN A 57 1.34 11.74 12.78
C ASN A 57 1.14 10.94 11.50
N LEU A 58 2.16 10.87 10.66
CA LEU A 58 2.16 10.09 9.43
C LEU A 58 3.18 8.96 9.56
N VAL A 59 2.72 7.72 9.43
CA VAL A 59 3.59 6.54 9.32
C VAL A 59 3.42 5.96 7.92
N SER A 60 4.51 5.85 7.15
CA SER A 60 4.47 5.36 5.78
C SER A 60 5.53 4.30 5.55
N ASP A 61 5.20 3.34 4.69
CA ASP A 61 6.18 2.51 4.01
C ASP A 61 6.39 3.09 2.60
N HIS A 62 7.61 3.02 2.08
CA HIS A 62 8.00 3.64 0.80
C HIS A 62 7.15 3.16 -0.41
N SER A 63 6.26 2.16 -0.24
CA SER A 63 5.41 1.60 -1.29
C SER A 63 4.07 2.31 -1.48
N SER A 64 3.63 3.17 -0.54
CA SER A 64 2.27 3.74 -0.56
C SER A 64 2.02 4.81 -1.64
N GLN A 65 3.03 5.25 -2.40
CA GLN A 65 2.87 6.26 -3.46
C GLN A 65 2.43 5.67 -4.82
N GLN A 66 2.52 4.35 -5.05
CA GLN A 66 2.32 3.77 -6.40
C GLN A 66 0.93 3.16 -6.64
N SER A 67 0.14 2.87 -5.59
CA SER A 67 -1.08 2.05 -5.75
C SER A 67 -2.38 2.81 -6.06
N LYS A 68 -2.35 4.12 -6.33
CA LYS A 68 -3.56 4.91 -6.62
C LYS A 68 -3.84 5.24 -8.09
N PHE A 69 -3.01 4.77 -9.04
CA PHE A 69 -3.17 5.11 -10.47
C PHE A 69 -3.51 3.92 -11.39
N ALA A 70 -3.85 2.73 -10.87
CA ALA A 70 -4.04 1.52 -11.68
C ALA A 70 -5.42 0.84 -11.53
N GLY A 71 -6.50 1.60 -11.28
CA GLY A 71 -7.83 1.02 -11.01
C GLY A 71 -9.02 1.68 -11.69
N ALA A 72 -8.80 2.55 -12.69
CA ALA A 72 -9.87 3.20 -13.43
C ALA A 72 -9.69 2.95 -14.93
N GLY A 73 -10.46 2.01 -15.47
CA GLY A 73 -10.57 1.84 -16.93
C GLY A 73 -10.93 0.42 -17.34
N GLY A 74 -12.18 0.23 -17.74
CA GLY A 74 -12.55 -0.89 -18.61
C GLY A 74 -13.87 -1.57 -18.31
N GLU A 75 -14.93 -0.81 -18.03
CA GLU A 75 -16.27 -1.22 -18.42
C GLU A 75 -16.32 -1.35 -19.96
N HIS A 76 -16.58 -2.56 -20.47
CA HIS A 76 -17.14 -2.75 -21.79
C HIS A 76 -18.07 -3.96 -21.75
N GLU A 77 -19.33 -3.65 -21.44
CA GLU A 77 -20.48 -4.35 -21.98
C GLU A 77 -20.38 -4.36 -23.51
N ASP A 78 -20.45 -5.52 -24.15
CA ASP A 78 -21.08 -5.59 -25.46
C ASP A 78 -21.92 -6.86 -25.56
N LEU A 79 -23.12 -6.64 -26.06
CA LEU A 79 -24.22 -7.56 -26.14
C LEU A 79 -24.20 -8.30 -27.49
N ALA A 80 -25.02 -9.35 -27.56
CA ALA A 80 -25.80 -9.77 -28.73
C ALA A 80 -25.27 -10.95 -29.58
N GLY A 81 -26.25 -11.77 -29.98
CA GLY A 81 -26.14 -12.90 -30.90
C GLY A 81 -26.40 -14.23 -30.17
N GLN A 82 -27.64 -14.68 -29.95
CA GLN A 82 -28.47 -15.39 -30.95
C GLN A 82 -27.63 -16.53 -31.57
N GLU A 83 -27.90 -17.82 -31.34
CA GLU A 83 -29.11 -18.54 -31.74
C GLU A 83 -29.01 -20.03 -31.33
N SER A 84 -30.15 -20.59 -30.95
CA SER A 84 -30.64 -21.93 -31.31
C SER A 84 -29.70 -23.13 -31.38
N GLY A 85 -29.94 -24.08 -30.48
CA GLY A 85 -30.35 -25.42 -30.89
C GLY A 85 -29.33 -26.56 -30.79
N LEU A 86 -29.71 -27.53 -29.96
CA LEU A 86 -29.50 -28.99 -30.11
C LEU A 86 -28.17 -29.60 -29.68
N ASP A 87 -28.33 -30.79 -29.08
CA ASP A 87 -27.37 -31.90 -28.94
C ASP A 87 -26.25 -31.73 -27.92
N ASP A 88 -26.39 -32.31 -26.73
CA ASP A 88 -25.98 -33.67 -26.34
C ASP A 88 -24.47 -33.79 -26.06
N GLY A 89 -24.16 -34.49 -24.98
CA GLY A 89 -23.01 -34.23 -24.12
C GLY A 89 -21.63 -34.47 -24.72
N GLU A 90 -20.69 -33.59 -24.41
CA GLU A 90 -19.30 -33.98 -24.13
C GLU A 90 -18.60 -32.89 -23.33
N ILE A 91 -18.10 -33.24 -22.14
CA ILE A 91 -17.24 -32.37 -21.33
C ILE A 91 -15.88 -32.30 -22.03
N GLN A 92 -15.62 -31.25 -22.79
CA GLN A 92 -14.27 -30.87 -23.23
C GLN A 92 -13.90 -29.53 -22.60
N SER A 93 -13.20 -29.60 -21.47
CA SER A 93 -12.78 -28.44 -20.68
C SER A 93 -11.27 -28.24 -20.73
N GLU A 94 -10.72 -27.78 -21.85
CA GLU A 94 -9.39 -27.12 -21.86
C GLU A 94 -9.31 -26.01 -22.91
N PRO A 95 -9.42 -24.72 -22.53
CA PRO A 95 -8.96 -23.64 -23.38
C PRO A 95 -7.46 -23.43 -23.21
N VAL A 96 -6.67 -23.97 -24.14
CA VAL A 96 -5.26 -23.61 -24.36
C VAL A 96 -5.19 -22.12 -24.71
N ARG A 97 -4.81 -21.28 -23.75
CA ARG A 97 -4.37 -19.92 -24.03
C ARG A 97 -2.85 -19.89 -24.11
N ARG A 98 -2.32 -20.16 -25.31
CA ARG A 98 -0.97 -19.71 -25.70
C ARG A 98 -1.05 -18.23 -26.06
N GLN A 99 -0.44 -17.38 -25.24
CA GLN A 99 0.06 -16.09 -25.67
C GLN A 99 1.52 -16.02 -25.21
N LEU A 100 2.44 -16.16 -26.15
CA LEU A 100 3.88 -15.99 -25.90
C LEU A 100 4.14 -14.52 -25.55
N GLY A 101 4.57 -14.27 -24.31
CA GLY A 101 5.15 -12.99 -23.90
C GLY A 101 6.66 -13.04 -24.08
N LEU A 102 7.16 -12.49 -25.19
CA LEU A 102 8.58 -12.23 -25.41
C LEU A 102 8.92 -10.94 -24.68
N PHE A 103 9.54 -11.03 -23.51
CA PHE A 103 10.06 -9.87 -22.79
C PHE A 103 11.47 -9.57 -23.30
N ASP A 104 11.58 -8.53 -24.13
CA ASP A 104 12.86 -7.94 -24.52
C ASP A 104 13.43 -7.20 -23.29
N HIS A 105 14.43 -7.82 -22.66
CA HIS A 105 15.30 -7.14 -21.73
C HIS A 105 16.54 -6.69 -22.51
N TYR A 106 16.94 -5.43 -22.29
CA TYR A 106 18.32 -4.92 -22.36
C TYR A 106 18.77 -4.17 -23.64
N ALA A 107 18.87 -2.84 -23.54
CA ALA A 107 20.10 -2.04 -23.72
C ALA A 107 19.87 -0.58 -23.31
#